data_AF-H1VAV9-F1
#
_entry.id   AF-H1VAV9-F1
#
_cell.length_a   1.000
_cell.length_b   1.000
_cell.length_c   1.000
_cell.angle_alpha   90.00
_cell.angle_beta   90.00
_cell.angle_gamma   90.00
#
_symmetry.space_group_name_H-M   'P 1'
#
loop_
_entity.id
_entity.type
_entity.pdbx_description
1 polymer ?
#
loop_
_entity_poly.entity_id
_entity_poly.type
_entity_poly.pdbx_seq_one_letter_code
_entity_poly.pdbx_strand_id
1 'polypeptide(L)'
;IPPRQLFLVQSVGLVIGSLGQVSVLNWALNHIPGICTLSAPNGFTCPFSRTHFNTSMVWGALGPRRFFAEGAMYRSLLWFFLVGAVLPVIVYVLRKRVFTESKWLRKIHVPLFLGGLNYIPPASGTNYGSWAIVGLLFGLLIKKRQKTWWRRYNFVLSSALDCSVAIAGIVIFFAIFYTGASSKLNWWGTEVYKDTCDWKSCTYLSRSEH
;
A
#
# COMPACT_ATOMS: atom_id res chain seq x y z
N ILE A 1 -17.13 3.52 -23.46
CA ILE A 1 -16.19 2.70 -24.25
C ILE A 1 -16.93 1.44 -24.67
N PRO A 2 -16.92 1.06 -25.96
CA PRO A 2 -17.60 -0.16 -26.40
C PRO A 2 -17.00 -1.40 -25.72
N PRO A 3 -17.83 -2.33 -25.22
CA PRO A 3 -17.38 -3.42 -24.32
C PRO A 3 -16.35 -4.36 -24.97
N ARG A 4 -16.44 -4.60 -26.29
CA ARG A 4 -15.50 -5.46 -27.02
C ARG A 4 -14.09 -4.87 -27.09
N GLN A 5 -13.97 -3.56 -27.31
CA GLN A 5 -12.67 -2.90 -27.35
C GLN A 5 -12.04 -2.83 -25.94
N LEU A 6 -12.86 -2.61 -24.91
CA LEU A 6 -12.38 -2.64 -23.53
C LEU A 6 -11.80 -4.02 -23.17
N PHE A 7 -12.51 -5.10 -23.52
CA PHE A 7 -12.07 -6.46 -23.27
C PHE A 7 -10.76 -6.79 -24.00
N LEU A 8 -10.64 -6.40 -25.27
CA LEU A 8 -9.44 -6.66 -26.06
C LEU A 8 -8.22 -5.93 -25.48
N VAL A 9 -8.36 -4.65 -25.11
CA VAL A 9 -7.27 -3.87 -24.50
C VAL A 9 -6.85 -4.46 -23.16
N GLN A 10 -7.80 -4.86 -22.30
CA GLN A 10 -7.51 -5.48 -21.01
C GLN A 10 -6.82 -6.84 -21.18
N SER A 11 -7.26 -7.66 -22.13
CA SER A 11 -6.69 -8.98 -22.38
C SER A 11 -5.25 -8.87 -22.88
N VAL A 12 -4.99 -8.00 -23.85
CA VAL A 12 -3.63 -7.74 -24.36
C VAL A 12 -2.74 -7.18 -23.24
N GLY A 13 -3.25 -6.24 -22.43
CA GLY A 13 -2.53 -5.69 -21.29
C GLY A 13 -2.17 -6.74 -20.24
N LEU A 14 -3.07 -7.69 -19.96
CA LEU A 14 -2.82 -8.79 -19.03
C LEU A 14 -1.74 -9.74 -19.52
N VAL A 15 -1.77 -10.11 -20.80
CA VAL A 15 -0.77 -10.99 -21.41
C VAL A 15 0.62 -10.34 -21.37
N ILE A 16 0.73 -9.09 -21.82
CA ILE A 16 2.01 -8.36 -21.80
C ILE A 16 2.49 -8.16 -20.36
N GLY A 17 1.61 -7.76 -19.46
CA GLY A 17 1.94 -7.50 -18.06
C GLY A 17 2.42 -8.76 -17.32
N SER A 18 1.74 -9.89 -17.51
CA SER A 18 2.14 -11.16 -16.87
C SER A 18 3.49 -11.66 -17.36
N LEU A 19 3.73 -11.67 -18.68
CA LEU A 19 5.01 -12.06 -19.26
C LEU A 19 6.14 -11.12 -18.85
N GLY A 20 5.90 -9.81 -18.88
CA GLY A 20 6.87 -8.79 -18.46
C GLY A 20 7.24 -8.92 -16.99
N GLN A 21 6.24 -9.04 -16.11
CA GLN A 21 6.46 -9.19 -14.66
C GLN A 21 7.30 -10.43 -14.33
N VAL A 22 6.98 -11.58 -14.94
CA VAL A 22 7.73 -12.83 -14.73
C VAL A 22 9.15 -12.73 -15.26
N SER A 23 9.33 -12.11 -16.43
CA SER A 23 10.65 -11.93 -17.03
C SER A 23 11.56 -11.05 -16.16
N VAL A 24 11.06 -9.89 -15.71
CA VAL A 24 11.82 -8.98 -14.84
C VAL A 24 12.12 -9.63 -13.50
N LEU A 25 11.18 -10.37 -12.92
CA LEU A 25 11.41 -11.09 -11.67
C LEU A 25 12.53 -12.13 -11.80
N ASN A 26 12.48 -12.98 -12.82
CA ASN A 26 13.51 -13.98 -13.06
C ASN A 26 14.88 -13.33 -13.35
N TRP A 27 14.90 -12.23 -14.10
CA TRP A 27 16.11 -11.48 -14.34
C TRP A 27 16.71 -10.94 -13.02
N ALA A 28 15.88 -10.32 -12.19
CA ALA A 28 16.30 -9.70 -10.93
C ALA A 28 16.84 -10.74 -9.93
N LEU A 29 16.21 -11.92 -9.83
CA LEU A 29 16.68 -13.01 -8.98
C LEU A 29 18.05 -13.55 -9.39
N ASN A 30 18.36 -13.57 -10.70
CA ASN A 30 19.62 -14.09 -11.21
C ASN A 30 20.76 -13.06 -11.25
N HIS A 31 20.44 -11.77 -11.36
CA HIS A 31 21.45 -10.71 -11.54
C HIS A 31 21.70 -9.86 -10.28
N ILE A 32 20.77 -9.83 -9.32
CA ILE A 32 20.90 -9.02 -8.09
C ILE A 32 21.22 -9.96 -6.91
N PRO A 33 22.48 -9.99 -6.44
CA PRO A 33 22.85 -10.85 -5.31
C PRO A 33 22.16 -10.38 -4.03
N GLY A 34 21.57 -11.33 -3.28
CA GLY A 34 20.92 -11.05 -2.01
C GLY A 34 19.60 -10.27 -2.11
N ILE A 35 18.93 -10.28 -3.27
CA ILE A 35 17.61 -9.67 -3.44
C ILE A 35 16.62 -10.15 -2.36
N CYS A 36 15.74 -9.26 -1.90
CA CYS A 36 14.80 -9.50 -0.81
C CYS A 36 15.42 -9.71 0.59
N THR A 37 16.73 -9.55 0.76
CA THR A 37 17.40 -9.54 2.08
C THR A 37 17.61 -8.11 2.59
N LEU A 38 17.87 -7.95 3.89
CA LEU A 38 18.18 -6.63 4.49
C LEU A 38 19.53 -6.07 4.02
N SER A 39 20.41 -6.92 3.48
CA SER A 39 21.73 -6.54 2.96
C SER A 39 21.73 -6.30 1.45
N ALA A 40 20.56 -6.30 0.81
CA ALA A 40 20.45 -6.14 -0.64
C ALA A 40 21.04 -4.78 -1.09
N PRO A 41 21.88 -4.76 -2.14
CA PRO A 41 22.41 -3.52 -2.68
C PRO A 41 21.25 -2.62 -3.11
N ASN A 42 21.38 -1.31 -2.91
CA ASN A 42 20.38 -0.30 -3.30
C ASN A 42 18.99 -0.45 -2.65
N GLY A 43 18.86 -1.25 -1.60
CA GLY A 43 17.60 -1.38 -0.86
C GLY A 43 16.51 -2.16 -1.61
N PHE A 44 16.88 -3.09 -2.50
CA PHE A 44 15.98 -4.06 -3.15
C PHE A 44 15.39 -5.06 -2.15
N THR A 45 14.59 -4.53 -1.23
CA THR A 45 13.81 -5.29 -0.25
C THR A 45 12.45 -5.63 -0.85
N CYS A 46 11.89 -6.77 -0.46
CA CYS A 46 10.63 -7.29 -1.03
C CYS A 46 9.51 -7.30 0.02
N PRO A 47 9.07 -6.12 0.51
CA PRO A 47 8.15 -6.03 1.65
C PRO A 47 6.77 -6.64 1.35
N PHE A 48 6.27 -6.43 0.12
CA PHE A 48 5.00 -6.98 -0.33
C PHE A 48 5.07 -8.51 -0.42
N SER A 49 6.07 -9.05 -1.12
CA SER A 49 6.29 -10.50 -1.23
C SER A 49 6.45 -11.16 0.15
N ARG A 50 7.23 -10.55 1.05
CA ARG A 50 7.41 -11.06 2.42
C ARG A 50 6.10 -11.08 3.21
N THR A 51 5.28 -10.04 3.08
CA THR A 51 3.98 -9.97 3.76
C THR A 51 3.02 -11.03 3.22
N HIS A 52 2.98 -11.22 1.90
CA HIS A 52 2.17 -12.26 1.27
C HIS A 52 2.62 -13.68 1.64
N PHE A 53 3.92 -13.93 1.66
CA PHE A 53 4.48 -15.20 2.09
C PHE A 53 4.14 -15.50 3.56
N ASN A 54 4.35 -14.54 4.45
CA ASN A 54 3.99 -14.67 5.87
C ASN A 54 2.50 -14.94 6.06
N THR A 55 1.65 -14.22 5.32
CA THR A 55 0.19 -14.41 5.36
C THR A 55 -0.19 -15.81 4.90
N SER A 56 0.41 -16.30 3.81
CA SER A 56 0.19 -17.65 3.28
C SER A 56 0.65 -18.73 4.26
N MET A 57 1.76 -18.50 4.97
CA MET A 57 2.24 -19.42 6.01
C MET A 57 1.31 -19.49 7.22
N VAL A 58 0.79 -18.34 7.67
CA VAL A 58 -0.17 -18.25 8.78
C VAL A 58 -1.46 -19.00 8.45
N TRP A 59 -2.06 -18.71 7.29
CA TRP A 59 -3.37 -19.26 6.92
C TRP A 59 -3.30 -20.64 6.28
N GLY A 60 -2.21 -20.98 5.60
CA GLY A 60 -2.03 -22.24 4.88
C GLY A 60 -1.28 -23.31 5.66
N ALA A 61 -0.09 -22.98 6.19
CA ALA A 61 0.81 -24.00 6.76
C ALA A 61 0.60 -24.22 8.27
N LEU A 62 0.48 -23.16 9.06
CA LEU A 62 0.32 -23.25 10.52
C LEU A 62 -1.15 -23.43 10.94
N GLY A 63 -2.05 -22.85 10.16
CA GLY A 63 -3.48 -22.86 10.43
C GLY A 63 -3.90 -21.94 11.58
N PRO A 64 -5.20 -21.57 11.63
CA PRO A 64 -5.72 -20.59 12.58
C PRO A 64 -5.64 -21.05 14.04
N ARG A 65 -5.57 -22.36 14.31
CA ARG A 65 -5.54 -22.90 15.67
C ARG A 65 -4.34 -22.43 16.48
N ARG A 66 -3.16 -22.23 15.86
CA ARG A 66 -1.96 -21.80 16.59
C ARG A 66 -1.98 -20.32 16.98
N PHE A 67 -2.75 -19.50 16.26
CA PHE A 67 -2.83 -18.04 16.49
C PHE A 67 -4.07 -17.63 17.28
N PHE A 68 -5.19 -18.35 17.12
CA PHE A 68 -6.50 -17.96 17.64
C PHE A 68 -7.11 -18.94 18.65
N ALA A 69 -6.43 -20.03 19.01
CA ALA A 69 -6.89 -20.91 20.08
C ALA A 69 -6.95 -20.21 21.44
N GLU A 70 -7.61 -20.87 22.39
CA GLU A 70 -7.69 -20.37 23.77
C GLU A 70 -6.28 -20.22 24.38
N GLY A 71 -5.98 -19.03 24.92
CA GLY A 71 -4.66 -18.70 25.45
C GLY A 71 -3.63 -18.19 24.43
N ALA A 72 -3.97 -18.17 23.13
CA ALA A 72 -3.06 -17.67 22.10
C ALA A 72 -3.03 -16.13 22.01
N MET A 73 -1.87 -15.58 21.65
CA MET A 73 -1.59 -14.14 21.63
C MET A 73 -2.58 -13.32 20.77
N TYR A 74 -3.08 -13.87 19.66
CA TYR A 74 -3.90 -13.15 18.69
C TYR A 74 -5.40 -13.45 18.78
N ARG A 75 -5.85 -14.18 19.81
CA ARG A 75 -7.29 -14.48 20.01
C ARG A 75 -8.14 -13.21 20.12
N SER A 76 -7.61 -12.16 20.76
CA SER A 76 -8.29 -10.87 20.89
C SER A 76 -8.63 -10.23 19.55
N LEU A 77 -7.89 -10.55 18.50
CA LEU A 77 -8.09 -10.00 17.16
C LEU A 77 -9.42 -10.48 16.53
N LEU A 78 -9.96 -11.63 16.97
CA LEU A 78 -11.26 -12.11 16.51
C LEU A 78 -12.42 -11.18 16.90
N TRP A 79 -12.28 -10.37 17.96
CA TRP A 79 -13.29 -9.39 18.34
C TRP A 79 -13.47 -8.30 17.28
N PHE A 80 -12.49 -8.07 16.41
CA PHE A 80 -12.64 -7.13 15.30
C PHE A 80 -13.66 -7.60 14.26
N PHE A 81 -14.00 -8.89 14.17
CA PHE A 81 -15.11 -9.34 13.33
C PHE A 81 -16.45 -8.80 13.83
N LEU A 82 -16.66 -8.80 15.15
CA LEU A 82 -17.85 -8.22 15.77
C LEU A 82 -17.87 -6.70 15.60
N VAL A 83 -16.73 -6.04 15.78
CA VAL A 83 -16.61 -4.59 15.51
C VAL A 83 -16.98 -4.32 14.04
N GLY A 84 -16.44 -5.08 13.09
CA GLY A 84 -16.74 -4.95 11.67
C GLY A 84 -18.20 -5.19 11.30
N ALA A 85 -18.90 -6.10 11.99
CA ALA A 85 -20.33 -6.35 11.80
C ALA A 85 -21.21 -5.26 12.42
N VAL A 86 -20.80 -4.73 13.58
CA VAL A 86 -21.56 -3.73 14.35
C VAL A 86 -21.41 -2.33 13.75
N LEU A 87 -20.22 -1.97 13.25
CA LEU A 87 -19.92 -0.61 12.77
C LEU A 87 -20.86 -0.12 11.64
N PRO A 88 -21.22 -0.92 10.61
CA PRO A 88 -22.20 -0.54 9.60
C PRO A 88 -23.60 -0.31 10.18
N VAL A 89 -24.01 -1.12 11.16
CA VAL A 89 -25.31 -1.00 11.84
C VAL A 89 -25.36 0.28 12.65
N ILE A 90 -24.30 0.59 13.40
CA ILE A 90 -24.16 1.85 14.15
C ILE A 90 -24.27 3.05 13.21
N VAL A 91 -23.54 3.06 12.09
CA VAL A 91 -23.60 4.17 11.13
C VAL A 91 -24.97 4.28 10.46
N TYR A 92 -25.65 3.17 10.18
CA TYR A 92 -27.01 3.18 9.66
C TYR A 92 -28.00 3.80 10.66
N VAL A 93 -27.94 3.41 11.93
CA VAL A 93 -28.81 3.94 12.99
C VAL A 93 -28.52 5.42 13.24
N LEU A 94 -27.26 5.82 13.37
CA LEU A 94 -26.85 7.22 13.54
C LEU A 94 -27.37 8.10 12.39
N ARG A 95 -27.24 7.62 11.14
CA ARG A 95 -27.75 8.32 9.96
C ARG A 95 -29.27 8.45 9.95
N LYS A 96 -30.01 7.46 10.48
CA LYS A 96 -31.48 7.41 10.41
C LYS A 96 -32.17 8.09 11.59
N ARG A 97 -31.57 8.07 12.79
CA ARG A 97 -32.22 8.49 14.05
C ARG A 97 -31.67 9.78 14.66
N VAL A 98 -30.38 10.06 14.51
CA VAL A 98 -29.72 11.17 15.25
C VAL A 98 -29.37 12.33 14.33
N PHE A 99 -28.92 12.04 13.11
CA PHE A 99 -28.40 13.04 12.18
C PHE A 99 -29.13 13.07 10.84
N THR A 100 -30.47 13.10 10.87
CA THR A 100 -31.32 13.08 9.67
C THR A 100 -31.01 14.25 8.73
N GLU A 101 -30.62 15.40 9.27
CA GLU A 101 -30.30 16.63 8.52
C GLU A 101 -28.83 16.73 8.06
N SER A 102 -27.91 15.96 8.66
CA SER A 102 -26.47 16.12 8.38
C SER A 102 -26.04 15.38 7.11
N LYS A 103 -25.93 16.14 6.01
CA LYS A 103 -25.50 15.65 4.68
C LYS A 103 -24.09 15.02 4.65
N TRP A 104 -23.25 15.21 5.66
CA TRP A 104 -21.88 14.69 5.71
C TRP A 104 -21.82 13.20 6.08
N LEU A 105 -22.64 12.74 7.04
CA LEU A 105 -22.68 11.33 7.45
C LEU A 105 -23.14 10.40 6.32
N ARG A 106 -23.89 10.93 5.34
CA ARG A 106 -24.27 10.21 4.11
C ARG A 106 -23.09 9.88 3.20
N LYS A 107 -21.94 10.52 3.39
CA LYS A 107 -20.71 10.33 2.60
C LYS A 107 -19.73 9.34 3.24
N ILE A 108 -19.98 8.91 4.48
CA ILE A 108 -19.14 7.93 5.17
C ILE A 108 -19.59 6.54 4.72
N HIS A 109 -18.67 5.84 4.06
CA HIS A 109 -18.86 4.45 3.67
C HIS A 109 -17.97 3.57 4.54
N VAL A 110 -18.56 2.93 5.55
CA VAL A 110 -17.86 2.04 6.49
C VAL A 110 -17.09 0.93 5.76
N PRO A 111 -17.66 0.22 4.75
CA PRO A 111 -16.91 -0.81 4.04
C PRO A 111 -15.71 -0.27 3.28
N LEU A 112 -15.83 0.95 2.71
CA LEU A 112 -14.72 1.60 2.01
C LEU A 112 -13.61 1.98 2.99
N PHE A 113 -13.97 2.46 4.18
CA PHE A 113 -13.01 2.80 5.22
C PHE A 113 -12.26 1.58 5.75
N LEU A 114 -13.00 0.52 6.12
CA LEU A 114 -12.40 -0.73 6.61
C LEU A 114 -11.59 -1.45 5.51
N GLY A 115 -12.08 -1.45 4.28
CA GLY A 115 -11.36 -2.02 3.14
C GLY A 115 -10.06 -1.27 2.83
N GLY A 116 -10.04 0.05 3.05
CA GLY A 116 -8.83 0.87 2.91
C GLY A 116 -7.69 0.47 3.85
N LEU A 117 -7.98 -0.21 4.96
CA LEU A 117 -6.97 -0.68 5.93
C LEU A 117 -6.27 -1.98 5.49
N ASN A 118 -6.72 -2.63 4.41
CA ASN A 118 -6.17 -3.91 3.96
C ASN A 118 -4.70 -3.81 3.48
N TYR A 119 -4.24 -2.60 3.14
CA TYR A 119 -2.88 -2.36 2.67
C TYR A 119 -1.85 -2.24 3.82
N ILE A 120 -2.30 -2.37 5.08
CA ILE A 120 -1.45 -2.51 6.27
C ILE A 120 -1.29 -4.02 6.56
N PRO A 121 -0.08 -4.59 6.50
CA PRO A 121 1.21 -4.12 5.93
C PRO A 121 1.27 -4.32 4.39
N PRO A 122 2.17 -3.65 3.65
CA PRO A 122 3.40 -2.96 4.06
C PRO A 122 3.31 -1.42 4.16
N ALA A 123 2.15 -0.82 3.88
CA ALA A 123 2.06 0.64 3.92
C ALA A 123 2.20 1.19 5.35
N SER A 124 3.09 2.18 5.49
CA SER A 124 3.32 2.89 6.74
C SER A 124 2.33 4.04 6.93
N GLY A 125 2.31 4.63 8.14
CA GLY A 125 1.51 5.82 8.44
C GLY A 125 1.78 6.99 7.50
N THR A 126 3.01 7.13 7.00
CA THR A 126 3.37 8.15 6.00
C THR A 126 2.67 7.94 4.66
N ASN A 127 2.51 6.68 4.22
CA ASN A 127 1.80 6.35 2.98
C ASN A 127 0.31 6.66 3.09
N TYR A 128 -0.31 6.33 4.22
CA TYR A 128 -1.71 6.67 4.49
C TYR A 128 -1.93 8.17 4.68
N GLY A 129 -0.99 8.84 5.35
CA GLY A 129 -1.00 10.29 5.56
C GLY A 129 -0.90 11.04 4.23
N SER A 130 0.05 10.68 3.37
CA SER A 130 0.18 11.30 2.05
C SER A 130 -1.05 11.05 1.18
N TRP A 131 -1.56 9.81 1.16
CA TRP A 131 -2.81 9.48 0.47
C TRP A 131 -3.99 10.31 0.98
N ALA A 132 -4.15 10.45 2.29
CA ALA A 132 -5.22 11.23 2.89
C ALA A 132 -5.10 12.72 2.54
N ILE A 133 -3.89 13.30 2.62
CA ILE A 133 -3.65 14.70 2.29
C ILE A 133 -3.98 14.98 0.82
N VAL A 134 -3.42 14.18 -0.09
CA VAL A 134 -3.66 14.35 -1.54
C VAL A 134 -5.13 14.11 -1.86
N GLY A 135 -5.74 13.06 -1.28
CA GLY A 135 -7.15 12.74 -1.44
C GLY A 135 -8.09 13.85 -0.95
N LEU A 136 -7.79 14.47 0.19
CA LEU A 136 -8.57 15.61 0.71
C LEU A 136 -8.36 16.88 -0.13
N LEU A 137 -7.13 17.14 -0.57
CA LEU A 137 -6.82 18.30 -1.41
C LEU A 137 -7.56 18.22 -2.76
N PHE A 138 -7.44 17.10 -3.47
CA PHE A 138 -8.14 16.92 -4.75
C PHE A 138 -9.64 16.71 -4.57
N GLY A 139 -10.04 15.95 -3.55
CA GLY A 139 -11.43 15.57 -3.30
C GLY A 139 -12.30 16.65 -2.66
N LEU A 140 -11.72 17.60 -1.90
CA LEU A 140 -12.46 18.68 -1.24
C LEU A 140 -12.12 20.06 -1.80
N LEU A 141 -10.83 20.44 -1.87
CA LEU A 141 -10.46 21.80 -2.26
C LEU A 141 -10.61 22.01 -3.77
N ILE A 142 -9.94 21.19 -4.58
CA ILE A 142 -9.96 21.32 -6.04
C ILE A 142 -11.35 21.01 -6.57
N LYS A 143 -12.01 19.97 -6.06
CA LYS A 143 -13.39 19.66 -6.43
C LYS A 143 -14.37 20.80 -6.10
N LYS A 144 -14.17 21.55 -5.02
CA LYS A 144 -15.03 22.72 -4.70
C LYS A 144 -14.77 23.90 -5.63
N ARG A 145 -13.50 24.22 -5.91
CA ARG A 145 -13.11 25.38 -6.72
C ARG A 145 -13.30 25.17 -8.23
N GLN A 146 -12.97 23.98 -8.75
CA GLN A 146 -12.90 23.70 -10.20
C GLN A 146 -13.60 22.38 -10.56
N LYS A 147 -14.91 22.33 -10.37
CA LYS A 147 -15.74 21.13 -10.58
C LYS A 147 -15.65 20.57 -12.00
N THR A 148 -15.68 21.43 -13.01
CA THR A 148 -15.66 21.03 -14.42
C THR A 148 -14.34 20.38 -14.79
N TRP A 149 -13.22 20.97 -14.35
CA TRP A 149 -11.89 20.40 -14.53
C TRP A 149 -11.77 19.07 -13.80
N TRP A 150 -12.19 19.02 -12.53
CA TRP A 150 -12.09 17.81 -11.69
C TRP A 150 -12.83 16.62 -12.32
N ARG A 151 -14.06 16.82 -12.80
CA ARG A 151 -14.86 15.75 -13.43
C ARG A 151 -14.22 15.22 -14.72
N ARG A 152 -13.54 16.08 -15.49
CA ARG A 152 -12.98 15.71 -16.80
C ARG A 152 -11.57 15.14 -16.72
N TYR A 153 -10.73 15.66 -15.83
CA TYR A 153 -9.28 15.40 -15.86
C TYR A 153 -8.73 14.68 -14.63
N ASN A 154 -9.45 14.63 -13.49
CA ASN A 154 -8.89 14.05 -12.26
C ASN A 154 -8.50 12.57 -12.43
N PHE A 155 -9.32 11.78 -13.13
CA PHE A 155 -9.02 10.37 -13.41
C PHE A 155 -7.79 10.22 -14.33
N VAL A 156 -7.69 11.05 -15.36
CA VAL A 156 -6.56 11.05 -16.30
C VAL A 156 -5.27 11.48 -15.59
N LEU A 157 -5.33 12.48 -14.72
CA LEU A 157 -4.18 12.92 -13.93
C LEU A 157 -3.71 11.82 -12.98
N SER A 158 -4.60 11.13 -12.29
CA SER A 158 -4.24 9.98 -11.44
C SER A 158 -3.51 8.91 -12.25
N SER A 159 -4.06 8.56 -13.42
CA SER A 159 -3.46 7.56 -14.31
C SER A 159 -2.09 8.02 -14.84
N ALA A 160 -1.95 9.32 -15.14
CA ALA A 160 -0.69 9.90 -15.60
C ALA A 160 0.39 9.89 -14.49
N LEU A 161 0.01 10.16 -13.24
CA LEU A 161 0.93 10.10 -12.10
C LEU A 161 1.46 8.67 -11.91
N ASP A 162 0.59 7.66 -11.94
CA ASP A 162 1.00 6.26 -11.84
C ASP A 162 1.97 5.86 -12.96
N CYS A 163 1.65 6.20 -14.21
CA CYS A 163 2.53 5.96 -15.36
C CYS A 163 3.88 6.71 -15.23
N SER A 164 3.85 7.96 -14.75
CA SER A 164 5.05 8.78 -14.61
C SER A 164 6.03 8.22 -13.58
N VAL A 165 5.54 7.73 -12.44
CA VAL A 165 6.36 7.09 -11.41
C VAL A 165 6.98 5.79 -11.94
N ALA A 166 6.22 4.99 -12.69
CA ALA A 166 6.75 3.78 -13.32
C ALA A 166 7.87 4.09 -14.32
N ILE A 167 7.66 5.07 -15.21
CA ILE A 167 8.67 5.50 -16.19
C ILE A 167 9.90 6.07 -15.49
N ALA A 168 9.71 6.93 -14.49
CA ALA A 168 10.80 7.49 -13.70
C ALA A 168 11.62 6.39 -13.01
N GLY A 169 10.95 5.37 -12.46
CA GLY A 169 11.61 4.21 -11.86
C GLY A 169 12.50 3.45 -12.86
N ILE A 170 12.02 3.22 -14.08
CA ILE A 170 12.81 2.59 -15.16
C ILE A 170 14.04 3.43 -15.49
N VAL A 171 13.88 4.74 -15.67
CA VAL A 171 14.97 5.66 -15.99
C VAL A 171 16.02 5.69 -14.88
N ILE A 172 15.59 5.84 -13.62
CA ILE A 172 16.48 5.83 -12.45
C ILE A 172 17.22 4.51 -12.35
N PHE A 173 16.53 3.38 -12.57
CA PHE A 173 17.15 2.06 -12.53
C PHE A 173 18.28 1.91 -13.55
N PHE A 174 18.01 2.19 -14.82
CA PHE A 174 19.03 2.03 -15.85
C PHE A 174 20.12 3.09 -15.79
N ALA A 175 19.82 4.31 -15.37
CA ALA A 175 20.79 5.40 -15.31
C ALA A 175 21.72 5.33 -14.09
N ILE A 176 21.20 4.96 -12.91
CA ILE A 176 21.92 5.08 -11.62
C ILE A 176 22.26 3.72 -11.01
N PHE A 177 21.30 2.80 -10.96
CA PHE A 177 21.49 1.51 -10.28
C PHE A 177 22.27 0.53 -11.15
N TYR A 178 21.90 0.39 -12.43
CA TYR A 178 22.54 -0.54 -13.35
C TYR A 178 23.98 -0.15 -13.71
N THR A 179 24.26 1.16 -13.80
CA THR A 179 25.62 1.70 -14.08
C THR A 179 26.56 1.65 -12.88
N GLY A 180 26.06 1.30 -11.68
CA GLY A 180 26.83 1.31 -10.43
C GLY A 180 27.12 2.71 -9.87
N ALA A 181 26.57 3.77 -10.48
CA ALA A 181 26.76 5.15 -10.04
C ALA A 181 26.19 5.42 -8.63
N SER A 182 25.21 4.62 -8.20
CA SER A 182 24.64 4.63 -6.84
C SER A 182 25.68 4.61 -5.71
N SER A 183 26.80 3.90 -5.88
CA SER A 183 27.85 3.80 -4.85
C SER A 183 28.64 5.10 -4.65
N LYS A 184 28.60 6.02 -5.61
CA LYS A 184 29.34 7.29 -5.60
C LYS A 184 28.46 8.50 -5.26
N LEU A 185 27.14 8.29 -5.17
CA LEU A 185 26.15 9.34 -4.96
C LEU A 185 25.69 9.38 -3.50
N ASN A 186 26.56 9.88 -2.63
CA ASN A 186 26.23 10.16 -1.24
C ASN A 186 25.94 11.66 -1.09
N TRP A 187 24.73 11.99 -0.67
CA TRP A 187 24.32 13.34 -0.31
C TRP A 187 23.37 13.30 0.87
N TRP A 188 23.05 14.47 1.44
CA TRP A 188 22.21 14.58 2.63
C TRP A 188 20.91 13.75 2.55
N GLY A 189 20.23 13.74 1.40
CA GLY A 189 18.98 12.99 1.21
C GLY A 189 19.11 11.45 1.25
N THR A 190 20.29 10.90 0.95
CA THR A 190 20.54 9.44 1.04
C THR A 190 21.04 8.99 2.41
N GLU A 191 21.44 9.93 3.26
CA GLU A 191 22.05 9.64 4.56
C GLU A 191 21.11 9.98 5.72
N VAL A 192 20.37 11.08 5.64
CA VAL A 192 19.57 11.60 6.76
C VAL A 192 18.57 10.59 7.33
N TYR A 193 17.93 9.79 6.48
CA TYR A 193 16.97 8.80 6.96
C TYR A 193 17.64 7.68 7.76
N LYS A 194 18.92 7.39 7.50
CA LYS A 194 19.68 6.35 8.21
C LYS A 194 20.03 6.74 9.64
N ASP A 195 20.03 8.03 9.94
CA ASP A 195 20.31 8.53 11.28
C ASP A 195 19.11 8.56 12.21
N THR A 196 17.92 8.33 11.67
CA THR A 196 16.68 8.29 12.47
C THR A 196 16.57 7.01 13.30
N CYS A 197 15.86 7.11 14.43
CA CYS A 197 15.56 5.96 15.29
C CYS A 197 14.75 4.87 14.56
N ASP A 198 13.95 5.26 13.57
CA ASP A 198 13.19 4.34 12.71
C ASP A 198 14.10 3.42 11.89
N TRP A 199 15.25 3.96 11.43
CA TRP A 199 16.25 3.16 10.72
C TRP A 199 17.14 2.36 11.67
N LYS A 200 17.60 2.99 12.75
CA LYS A 200 18.48 2.37 13.76
C LYS A 200 17.75 1.37 14.69
N SER A 201 16.43 1.20 14.50
CA SER A 201 15.58 0.31 15.32
C SER A 201 15.76 0.54 16.82
N CYS A 202 15.78 1.81 17.24
CA CYS A 202 15.98 2.16 18.64
C CYS A 202 14.83 1.60 19.48
N THR A 203 15.15 0.70 20.40
CA THR A 203 14.15 0.09 21.28
C THR A 203 13.68 1.11 22.32
N TYR A 204 12.37 1.39 22.35
CA TYR A 204 11.78 2.22 23.40
C TYR A 204 11.80 1.53 24.78
N LEU A 205 11.81 0.19 24.80
CA LEU A 205 11.93 -0.64 25.99
C LEU A 205 13.13 -1.57 25.80
N SER A 206 14.14 -1.49 26.68
CA SER A 206 15.15 -2.52 26.79
C SER A 206 14.48 -3.78 27.34
N ARG A 207 14.68 -4.91 26.67
CA ARG A 207 14.18 -6.20 27.15
C ARG A 207 14.99 -6.55 28.40
N SER A 208 14.40 -6.39 29.59
CA SER A 208 14.97 -7.01 30.80
C SER A 208 15.00 -8.51 30.59
N GLU A 209 16.18 -9.08 30.73
CA GLU A 209 16.50 -10.49 30.49
C GLU A 209 15.52 -11.41 31.26
N HIS A 210 14.91 -12.34 30.52
CA HIS A 210 14.25 -13.53 31.06
C HIS A 210 14.92 -14.74 30.41
#